data_AF-A0A674IBA3-F1
#
_entry.id   AF-A0A674IBA3-F1
#
_cell.length_a   1.000
_cell.length_b   1.000
_cell.length_c   1.000
_cell.angle_alpha   90.00
_cell.angle_beta   90.00
_cell.angle_gamma   90.00
#
_symmetry.space_group_name_H-M   'P 1'
#
loop_
_entity.id
_entity.type
_entity.pdbx_description
1 polymer ?
#
loop_
_entity_poly.entity_id
_entity_poly.type
_entity_poly.pdbx_seq_one_letter_code
_entity_poly.pdbx_strand_id
1 'polypeptide(L)'
;MLRYKGKPEHWIGLQREQELGQPWKWANGSEFNHWFPIRGGGDCAYLNDEKGVSSSRCITTRYWICSKPDAYTRGKDHAMGEKLQI
;
A
#
# COMPACT_ATOMS: atom_id res chain seq x y z
N MET A 1 10.79 5.22 32.82
CA MET A 1 10.72 3.88 32.18
C MET A 1 10.62 4.10 30.68
N LEU A 2 11.70 3.95 29.92
CA LEU A 2 11.66 4.11 28.47
C LEU A 2 10.92 2.92 27.85
N ARG A 3 9.77 3.18 27.24
CA ARG A 3 9.13 2.21 26.34
C ARG A 3 9.84 2.33 25.00
N TYR A 4 10.80 1.46 24.75
CA TYR A 4 11.31 1.26 23.39
C TYR A 4 10.12 0.74 22.57
N LYS A 5 9.54 1.62 21.75
CA LYS A 5 8.59 1.23 20.71
C LYS A 5 9.31 0.20 19.84
N GLY A 6 8.61 -0.85 19.41
CA GLY A 6 9.19 -2.00 18.71
C GLY A 6 9.85 -1.65 17.38
N LYS A 7 9.62 -2.45 16.33
CA LYS A 7 10.15 -2.09 15.02
C LYS A 7 9.47 -0.79 14.55
N PRO A 8 10.09 0.02 13.67
CA PRO A 8 9.41 1.18 13.16
C PRO A 8 8.21 0.72 12.32
N GLU A 9 7.05 1.33 12.54
CA GLU A 9 5.88 1.12 11.70
C GLU A 9 6.06 1.90 10.39
N HIS A 10 5.70 1.28 9.26
CA HIS A 10 5.94 1.86 7.94
C HIS A 10 4.65 1.96 7.13
N TRP A 11 4.36 3.14 6.60
CA TRP A 11 3.35 3.32 5.56
C TRP A 11 3.70 2.49 4.33
N ILE A 12 2.65 1.91 3.74
CA ILE A 12 2.67 1.33 2.40
C ILE A 12 1.73 2.13 1.51
N GLY A 13 1.96 2.11 0.20
CA GLY A 13 1.16 2.85 -0.77
C GLY A 13 -0.23 2.27 -0.99
N LEU A 14 -0.99 2.05 0.08
CA LEU A 14 -2.34 1.51 0.07
C LEU A 14 -3.26 2.41 0.91
N GLN A 15 -4.29 2.94 0.28
CA GLN A 15 -5.19 3.94 0.85
C GLN A 15 -6.64 3.71 0.44
N ARG A 16 -7.58 4.29 1.18
CA ARG A 16 -8.99 4.37 0.80
C ARG A 16 -9.55 5.73 1.18
N GLU A 17 -10.66 6.09 0.56
CA GLU A 17 -11.47 7.21 1.01
C GLU A 17 -12.62 6.64 1.85
N GLN A 18 -12.40 6.57 3.17
CA GLN A 18 -13.34 5.91 4.08
C GLN A 18 -14.71 6.59 4.10
N GLU A 19 -14.75 7.91 3.99
CA GLU A 19 -15.99 8.69 4.00
C GLU A 19 -16.92 8.33 2.83
N LEU A 20 -16.36 7.88 1.71
CA LEU A 20 -17.11 7.45 0.52
C LEU A 20 -17.30 5.94 0.43
N GLY A 21 -16.85 5.17 1.44
CA GLY A 21 -16.91 3.70 1.42
C GLY A 21 -16.11 3.08 0.26
N GLN A 22 -15.12 3.79 -0.26
CA GLN A 22 -14.32 3.34 -1.41
C GLN A 22 -13.50 2.09 -1.04
N PRO A 23 -13.27 1.18 -2.00
CA PRO A 23 -12.36 0.07 -1.80
C PRO A 23 -10.93 0.57 -1.59
N TRP A 24 -10.10 -0.27 -0.99
CA TRP A 24 -8.67 -0.01 -0.89
C TRP A 24 -8.03 0.04 -2.28
N LYS A 25 -7.18 1.04 -2.52
CA LYS A 25 -6.45 1.25 -3.78
C LYS A 25 -4.97 1.43 -3.50
N TRP A 26 -4.16 0.83 -4.36
CA TRP A 26 -2.72 1.03 -4.40
C TRP A 26 -2.39 2.43 -4.93
N ALA A 27 -1.17 2.90 -4.68
CA ALA A 27 -0.67 4.20 -5.14
C ALA A 27 -0.66 4.34 -6.68
N ASN A 28 -0.72 3.23 -7.42
CA ASN A 28 -0.87 3.22 -8.88
C ASN A 28 -2.35 3.28 -9.35
N GLY A 29 -3.30 3.41 -8.42
CA GLY A 29 -4.74 3.47 -8.69
C GLY A 29 -5.45 2.12 -8.79
N SER A 30 -4.71 1.00 -8.85
CA SER A 30 -5.31 -0.33 -8.91
C SER A 30 -6.00 -0.70 -7.60
N GLU A 31 -7.13 -1.40 -7.70
CA GLU A 31 -7.85 -1.87 -6.52
C GLU A 31 -7.12 -3.01 -5.82
N PHE A 32 -7.25 -3.03 -4.50
CA PHE A 32 -6.73 -4.09 -3.67
C PHE A 32 -7.59 -5.35 -3.77
N ASN A 33 -6.96 -6.49 -3.99
CA ASN A 33 -7.61 -7.79 -4.14
C ASN A 33 -7.94 -8.50 -2.81
N HIS A 34 -7.82 -7.83 -1.66
CA HIS A 34 -8.25 -8.35 -0.35
C HIS A 34 -7.60 -9.67 0.12
N TRP A 35 -6.46 -10.04 -0.46
CA TRP A 35 -5.69 -11.25 -0.11
C TRP A 35 -5.09 -11.25 1.31
N PHE A 36 -5.09 -10.10 2.00
CA PHE A 36 -4.81 -10.02 3.43
C PHE A 36 -5.79 -9.05 4.12
N PRO A 37 -6.13 -9.30 5.40
CA PRO A 37 -6.97 -8.40 6.17
C PRO A 37 -6.20 -7.14 6.56
N ILE A 38 -6.88 -5.99 6.48
CA ILE A 38 -6.36 -4.70 6.97
C ILE A 38 -7.14 -4.35 8.23
N ARG A 39 -6.45 -4.30 9.37
CA ARG A 39 -7.09 -3.99 10.67
C ARG A 39 -7.27 -2.48 10.83
N GLY A 40 -8.19 -2.07 11.71
CA GLY A 40 -8.42 -0.66 12.03
C GLY A 40 -9.36 0.07 11.06
N GLY A 41 -9.64 1.33 11.39
CA GLY A 41 -10.64 2.16 10.69
C GLY A 41 -10.05 3.48 10.19
N GLY A 42 -8.84 3.46 9.63
CA GLY A 42 -8.22 4.64 9.02
C GLY A 42 -8.12 4.55 7.50
N ASP A 43 -7.64 5.63 6.90
CA ASP A 43 -7.63 5.86 5.45
C ASP A 43 -6.32 5.42 4.78
N CYS A 44 -5.23 5.30 5.53
CA CYS A 44 -3.93 4.83 5.04
C CYS A 44 -3.50 3.55 5.75
N ALA A 45 -2.86 2.64 5.03
CA ALA A 45 -2.38 1.36 5.56
C ALA A 45 -0.87 1.38 5.87
N TYR A 46 -0.50 0.77 6.99
CA TYR A 46 0.88 0.61 7.44
C TYR A 46 1.17 -0.83 7.89
N LEU A 47 2.43 -1.22 7.82
CA LEU A 47 2.95 -2.45 8.41
C LEU A 47 3.15 -2.26 9.91
N ASN A 48 2.57 -3.18 10.70
CA ASN A 48 2.69 -3.20 12.15
C ASN A 48 3.77 -4.19 12.63
N ASP A 49 4.12 -4.11 13.91
CA ASP A 49 5.17 -4.93 14.53
C ASP A 49 4.84 -6.43 14.60
N GLU A 50 3.55 -6.78 14.50
CA GLU A 50 3.04 -8.15 14.54
C GLU A 50 3.06 -8.85 13.16
N LYS A 51 3.81 -8.31 12.19
CA LYS A 51 3.85 -8.79 10.79
C LYS A 51 2.49 -8.68 10.06
N GLY A 52 1.60 -7.81 10.53
CA GLY A 52 0.31 -7.56 9.92
C GLY A 52 0.23 -6.19 9.23
N VAL A 53 -0.94 -5.92 8.65
CA VAL A 53 -1.29 -4.63 8.06
C VAL A 53 -2.44 -4.00 8.86
N SER A 54 -2.24 -2.75 9.27
CA SER A 54 -3.23 -1.96 10.01
C SER A 54 -3.44 -0.62 9.31
N SER A 55 -4.53 0.07 9.62
CA SER A 55 -4.86 1.38 9.08
C SER A 55 -4.92 2.47 10.15
N SER A 56 -4.56 3.69 9.75
CA SER A 56 -4.66 4.90 10.58
C SER A 56 -4.87 6.12 9.68
N ARG A 57 -5.12 7.29 10.28
CA ARG A 57 -5.22 8.53 9.52
C ARG A 57 -3.88 8.82 8.85
N CYS A 58 -3.92 9.17 7.57
CA CYS A 58 -2.74 9.46 6.75
C CYS A 58 -1.87 10.60 7.34
N ILE A 59 -2.47 11.49 8.13
CA ILE A 59 -1.77 12.58 8.82
C ILE A 59 -0.78 12.11 9.91
N THR A 60 -0.83 10.84 10.31
CA THR A 60 0.05 10.34 11.38
C THR A 60 1.47 10.13 10.87
N THR A 61 2.46 10.62 11.61
CA THR A 61 3.87 10.49 11.23
C THR A 61 4.35 9.06 11.42
N ARG A 62 4.81 8.43 10.33
CA ARG A 62 5.45 7.11 10.30
C ARG A 62 6.52 7.10 9.21
N TYR A 63 7.43 6.13 9.27
CA TYR A 63 8.31 5.87 8.14
C TYR A 63 7.50 5.35 6.94
N TRP A 64 8.09 5.29 5.76
CA TRP A 64 7.40 4.80 4.55
C TRP A 64 8.31 3.90 3.73
N ILE A 65 7.69 2.98 3.00
CA ILE A 65 8.35 2.12 2.03
C ILE A 65 7.85 2.51 0.64
N CYS A 66 8.78 2.76 -0.28
CA CYS A 66 8.47 2.99 -1.69
C CYS A 66 8.77 1.74 -2.51
N SER A 67 7.91 1.44 -3.48
CA SER A 67 8.16 0.43 -4.50
C SER A 67 8.09 1.06 -5.88
N LYS A 68 8.96 0.61 -6.79
CA LYS A 68 8.92 0.94 -8.21
C LYS A 68 9.28 -0.31 -9.01
N PRO A 69 8.70 -0.52 -10.21
CA PRO A 69 9.16 -1.55 -11.11
C PRO A 69 10.64 -1.37 -11.42
N ASP A 70 11.36 -2.49 -11.51
CA ASP A 70 12.72 -2.49 -12.02
C ASP A 70 12.76 -2.17 -13.52
N ALA A 71 13.90 -1.71 -14.03
CA ALA A 71 14.11 -1.44 -15.44
C ALA A 71 13.75 -2.63 -16.34
N TYR A 72 14.01 -3.85 -15.91
CA TYR A 72 13.67 -5.06 -16.66
C TYR A 72 12.15 -5.32 -16.70
N THR A 73 11.43 -5.01 -15.62
CA THR A 73 9.97 -5.18 -15.57
C THR A 73 9.20 -4.14 -16.38
N ARG A 74 9.77 -2.93 -16.55
CA ARG A 74 9.17 -1.86 -17.36
C ARG A 74 9.12 -2.18 -18.86
N GLY A 75 10.08 -2.94 -19.36
CA GLY A 75 10.11 -3.37 -20.76
C GLY A 75 9.03 -4.39 -21.12
N LYS A 76 8.53 -5.15 -20.14
CA LYS A 76 7.45 -6.12 -20.37
C LYS A 76 6.12 -5.41 -20.59
N ASP A 77 5.75 -4.40 -19.79
CA ASP A 77 4.48 -3.67 -19.97
C ASP A 77 4.36 -3.00 -21.35
N HIS A 78 5.46 -2.54 -21.95
CA HIS A 78 5.46 -2.06 -23.34
C HIS A 78 5.34 -3.21 -24.36
N ALA A 79 5.99 -4.35 -24.15
CA ALA A 79 5.97 -5.47 -25.07
C ALA A 79 4.60 -6.20 -25.12
N MET A 80 3.79 -6.14 -24.06
CA MET A 80 2.40 -6.63 -24.06
C MET A 80 1.36 -5.59 -24.50
N GLY A 81 1.78 -4.36 -24.84
CA GLY A 81 0.94 -3.33 -25.45
C GLY A 81 0.95 -3.32 -26.98
N GLU A 82 1.91 -3.97 -27.63
CA GLU A 82 2.08 -3.97 -29.11
C GLU A 82 1.66 -5.28 -29.80
N LYS A 83 0.79 -6.08 -29.19
CA LYS A 83 0.20 -7.24 -29.86
C LYS A 83 -1.31 -7.28 -29.75
N LEU A 84 -1.97 -6.22 -30.23
CA LEU A 84 -3.37 -6.29 -30.71
C LEU A 84 -3.66 -5.23 -31.79
N GLN A 85 -3.00 -5.40 -32.93
CA GLN A 85 -3.41 -4.97 -34.28
C GLN A 85 -2.61 -5.96 -35.16
N ILE A 86 -3.17 -7.02 -35.73
CA ILE A 86 -4.36 -7.18 -36.58
C ILE A 86 -5.01 -8.54 -36.25
#